data_AF-A0A4V1K2E3-F1
#
_entry.id   AF-A0A4V1K2E3-F1
#
_cell.length_a   1.000
_cell.length_b   1.000
_cell.length_c   1.000
_cell.angle_alpha   90.00
_cell.angle_beta   90.00
_cell.angle_gamma   90.00
#
_symmetry.space_group_name_H-M   'P 1'
#
loop_
_entity.id
_entity.type
_entity.pdbx_description
1 polymer ?
#
loop_
_entity_poly.entity_id
_entity_poly.type
_entity_poly.pdbx_seq_one_letter_code
_entity_poly.pdbx_strand_id
1 'polypeptide(L)'
;MKTVNLKKVMKKSTLYYTYAGVGIGVILFFVCTFNHNVPVYINKTAYYGILAGLLGLISSPIIFAIVGVIHSIILWYPIMWIYRRISSKVRLQKQTGA
;
A
#
# COMPACT_ATOMS: atom_id res chain seq x y z
N MET A 1 -19.47 -0.50 -19.92
CA MET A 1 -18.62 -1.07 -18.86
C MET A 1 -17.36 -0.23 -18.72
N LYS A 2 -17.10 0.39 -17.56
CA LYS A 2 -15.87 1.17 -17.32
C LYS A 2 -14.66 0.22 -17.40
N THR A 3 -13.71 0.53 -18.27
CA THR A 3 -12.46 -0.22 -18.38
C THR A 3 -11.69 -0.08 -17.08
N VAL A 4 -11.47 -1.19 -16.37
CA VAL A 4 -10.67 -1.17 -15.14
C VAL A 4 -9.21 -0.88 -15.52
N ASN A 5 -8.73 0.30 -15.11
CA ASN A 5 -7.40 0.79 -15.44
C ASN A 5 -6.42 0.40 -14.34
N LEU A 6 -5.46 -0.48 -14.67
CA LEU A 6 -4.47 -1.03 -13.74
C LEU A 6 -3.67 0.07 -13.04
N LYS A 7 -3.23 1.08 -13.79
CA LYS A 7 -2.50 2.23 -13.22
C LYS A 7 -3.33 2.95 -12.15
N LYS A 8 -4.64 3.05 -12.35
CA LYS A 8 -5.56 3.70 -11.40
C LYS A 8 -5.78 2.85 -10.15
N VAL A 9 -5.87 1.52 -10.29
CA VAL A 9 -5.99 0.59 -9.15
C VAL A 9 -4.71 0.58 -8.32
N MET A 10 -3.55 0.47 -8.97
CA MET A 10 -2.25 0.53 -8.30
C MET A 10 -2.07 1.85 -7.55
N LYS A 11 -2.31 3.00 -8.21
CA LYS A 11 -2.20 4.31 -7.57
C LYS A 11 -3.12 4.44 -6.34
N LYS A 12 -4.36 3.97 -6.43
CA LYS A 12 -5.29 3.98 -5.30
C LYS A 12 -4.83 3.06 -4.17
N SER A 13 -4.42 1.83 -4.49
CA SER A 13 -3.90 0.87 -3.51
C SER A 13 -2.72 1.46 -2.75
N THR A 14 -1.71 1.94 -3.46
CA THR A 14 -0.55 2.60 -2.84
C THR A 14 -0.97 3.75 -1.94
N LEU A 15 -1.87 4.63 -2.41
CA LEU A 15 -2.35 5.78 -1.64
C LEU A 15 -3.02 5.37 -0.32
N TYR A 16 -3.89 4.36 -0.33
CA TYR A 16 -4.54 3.86 0.89
C TYR A 16 -3.54 3.30 1.89
N TYR A 17 -2.58 2.51 1.41
CA TYR A 17 -1.51 2.00 2.27
C TYR A 17 -0.64 3.13 2.81
N THR A 18 -0.29 4.13 2.00
CA THR A 18 0.46 5.30 2.47
C THR A 18 -0.30 6.05 3.57
N TYR A 19 -1.61 6.26 3.45
CA TYR A 19 -2.40 6.86 4.54
C TYR A 19 -2.43 6.02 5.80
N ALA A 20 -2.52 4.69 5.68
CA ALA A 20 -2.39 3.79 6.82
C ALA A 20 -1.00 3.91 7.48
N GLY A 21 0.06 3.97 6.66
CA GLY A 21 1.43 4.18 7.13
C GLY A 21 1.63 5.54 7.82
N VAL A 22 0.99 6.60 7.35
CA VAL A 22 0.97 7.91 8.04
C VAL A 22 0.29 7.77 9.40
N GLY A 23 -0.88 7.13 9.47
CA GLY A 23 -1.57 6.90 10.75
C GLY A 23 -0.70 6.15 11.76
N ILE A 24 -0.06 5.06 11.30
CA ILE A 24 0.87 4.27 12.13
C ILE A 24 2.10 5.12 12.53
N GLY A 25 2.65 5.89 11.60
CA GLY A 25 3.79 6.78 11.87
C GLY A 25 3.47 7.85 12.91
N VAL A 26 2.28 8.43 12.87
CA VAL A 26 1.82 9.41 13.87
C VAL A 26 1.66 8.76 15.25
N ILE A 27 1.09 7.55 15.31
CA ILE A 27 0.99 6.80 16.57
C ILE A 27 2.38 6.52 17.14
N LEU A 28 3.31 6.02 16.32
CA LEU A 28 4.70 5.78 16.71
C LEU A 28 5.40 7.06 17.19
N PHE A 29 5.16 8.18 16.51
CA PHE A 29 5.72 9.47 16.91
C PHE A 29 5.30 9.86 18.33
N PHE A 30 4.01 9.79 18.64
CA PHE A 30 3.52 10.10 19.98
C PHE A 30 4.01 9.10 21.02
N VAL A 31 3.99 7.80 20.72
CA VAL A 31 4.50 6.76 21.63
C VAL A 31 5.97 6.99 21.97
N CYS A 32 6.83 7.23 20.98
CA CYS A 32 8.26 7.50 21.22
C CYS A 32 8.49 8.84 21.92
N THR A 33 7.66 9.85 21.66
CA THR A 33 7.79 11.18 22.29
C THR A 33 7.40 11.16 23.76
N PHE A 34 6.31 10.48 24.12
CA PHE A 34 5.86 10.38 25.51
C PHE A 34 6.54 9.24 26.29
N ASN A 35 7.17 8.30 25.60
CA ASN A 35 7.80 7.12 26.19
C ASN A 35 9.22 6.96 25.65
N HIS A 36 10.17 7.59 26.33
CA HIS A 36 11.60 7.62 25.96
C HIS A 36 12.29 6.24 25.96
N ASN A 37 11.61 5.20 26.43
CA ASN A 37 12.14 3.84 26.49
C ASN A 37 11.84 3.00 25.23
N VAL A 38 11.18 3.56 24.22
CA VAL A 38 10.88 2.86 22.96
C VAL A 38 11.99 3.12 21.94
N PRO A 39 12.90 2.17 21.68
CA PRO A 39 13.94 2.34 20.68
C PRO A 39 13.41 2.15 19.25
N VAL A 40 13.89 2.98 18.34
CA VAL A 40 13.83 2.70 16.89
C VAL A 40 15.24 2.35 16.43
N TYR A 41 15.40 1.13 15.91
CA TYR A 41 16.68 0.62 15.44
C TYR A 41 16.85 0.88 13.95
N ILE A 42 17.96 1.51 13.58
CA ILE A 42 18.42 1.56 12.19
C ILE A 42 19.77 0.86 12.16
N ASN A 43 19.80 -0.33 11.56
CA ASN A 43 20.99 -1.18 11.52
C ASN A 43 21.49 -1.54 12.94
N LYS A 44 22.58 -0.92 13.42
CA LYS A 44 23.17 -1.17 14.75
C LYS A 44 22.97 -0.03 15.75
N THR A 45 22.37 1.09 15.33
CA THR A 45 22.15 2.25 16.19
C THR A 45 20.71 2.29 16.67
N ALA A 46 20.54 2.52 17.97
CA ALA A 46 19.23 2.74 18.60
C ALA A 46 19.00 4.24 18.76
N TYR A 47 17.87 4.71 18.27
CA TYR A 47 17.40 6.08 18.46
C TYR A 47 16.25 6.08 19.47
N TYR A 48 16.16 7.12 20.29
CA TYR A 48 15.15 7.25 21.34
C TYR A 48 14.41 8.59 21.26
N GLY A 49 13.29 8.67 21.97
CA GLY A 49 12.54 9.91 22.13
C GLY A 49 11.97 10.47 20.82
N ILE A 50 11.99 11.80 20.71
CA ILE A 50 11.47 12.53 19.55
C ILE A 50 12.16 12.08 18.25
N LEU A 51 13.47 11.81 18.29
CA LEU A 51 14.21 11.43 17.09
C LEU A 51 13.77 10.05 16.57
N ALA A 52 13.53 9.10 17.46
CA ALA A 52 12.94 7.81 17.13
C ALA A 52 11.54 7.97 16.53
N GLY A 53 10.73 8.83 17.14
CA GLY A 53 9.39 9.15 16.66
C GLY A 53 9.39 9.72 15.25
N LEU A 54 10.28 10.69 14.96
CA LEU A 54 10.41 11.30 13.63
C LEU A 54 10.84 10.29 12.58
N LEU A 55 11.79 9.42 12.92
CA LEU A 55 12.22 8.34 12.04
C LEU A 55 11.07 7.38 11.73
N GLY A 56 10.25 7.01 12.73
CA GLY A 56 9.05 6.20 12.53
C GLY A 56 7.99 6.90 11.68
N LEU A 57 7.77 8.19 11.91
CA LEU A 57 6.79 9.01 11.18
C LEU A 57 7.11 9.11 9.68
N ILE A 58 8.40 9.25 9.33
CA ILE A 58 8.83 9.38 7.94
C ILE A 58 8.95 8.00 7.27
N SER A 59 9.51 7.01 7.97
CA SER A 59 9.77 5.69 7.39
C SER A 59 8.51 4.85 7.20
N SER A 60 7.52 4.93 8.12
CA SER A 60 6.31 4.11 8.07
C SER A 60 5.48 4.32 6.79
N PRO A 61 5.16 5.56 6.35
CA PRO A 61 4.49 5.81 5.08
C PRO A 61 5.23 5.24 3.87
N ILE A 62 6.56 5.30 3.87
CA ILE A 62 7.41 4.80 2.78
C ILE A 62 7.33 3.27 2.71
N ILE A 63 7.49 2.58 3.84
CA ILE A 63 7.39 1.13 3.94
C ILE A 63 6.00 0.67 3.48
N PHE A 64 4.95 1.31 3.99
CA PHE A 64 3.58 0.97 3.60
C PHE A 64 3.28 1.30 2.13
N ALA A 65 3.84 2.37 1.56
CA ALA A 65 3.70 2.64 0.12
C ALA A 65 4.27 1.49 -0.71
N ILE A 66 5.45 0.98 -0.36
CA ILE A 66 6.08 -0.17 -1.02
C ILE A 66 5.19 -1.41 -0.89
N VAL A 67 4.70 -1.70 0.32
CA VAL A 67 3.75 -2.81 0.55
C VAL A 67 2.49 -2.65 -0.30
N GLY A 68 1.94 -1.45 -0.42
CA GLY A 68 0.76 -1.16 -1.24
C GLY A 68 0.99 -1.40 -2.73
N VAL A 69 2.20 -1.10 -3.23
CA VAL A 69 2.62 -1.45 -4.60
C VAL A 69 2.71 -2.96 -4.76
N ILE A 70 3.43 -3.65 -3.88
CA ILE A 70 3.61 -5.11 -3.94
C ILE A 70 2.25 -5.82 -3.88
N HIS A 71 1.37 -5.43 -2.96
CA HIS A 71 0.03 -5.96 -2.82
C HIS A 71 -0.82 -5.73 -4.09
N SER A 72 -0.66 -4.58 -4.74
CA SER A 72 -1.33 -4.29 -6.02
C SER A 72 -0.87 -5.19 -7.17
N ILE A 73 0.42 -5.55 -7.19
CA ILE A 73 0.98 -6.44 -8.21
C ILE A 73 0.56 -7.89 -7.94
N ILE A 74 0.65 -8.35 -6.69
CA ILE A 74 0.36 -9.75 -6.37
C ILE A 74 -1.13 -10.06 -6.42
N LEU A 75 -1.98 -9.19 -5.87
CA LEU A 75 -3.41 -9.49 -5.73
C LEU A 75 -4.22 -8.96 -6.92
N TRP A 76 -4.07 -7.68 -7.25
CA TRP A 76 -4.97 -7.03 -8.21
C TRP A 76 -4.61 -7.33 -9.67
N TYR A 77 -3.33 -7.53 -9.98
CA TYR A 77 -2.91 -7.89 -11.33
C TYR A 77 -3.53 -9.21 -11.85
N PRO A 78 -3.44 -10.36 -11.14
CA PRO A 78 -4.03 -11.60 -11.62
C PRO A 78 -5.56 -11.55 -11.68
N ILE A 79 -6.22 -10.94 -10.69
CA ILE A 79 -7.69 -10.76 -10.70
C ILE A 79 -8.12 -10.01 -11.97
N MET A 80 -7.42 -8.93 -12.30
CA MET A 80 -7.70 -8.14 -13.49
C MET A 80 -7.44 -8.90 -14.79
N TRP A 81 -6.38 -9.71 -14.83
CA TRP A 81 -6.08 -10.56 -15.98
C TRP A 81 -7.20 -11.58 -16.22
N ILE A 82 -7.66 -12.26 -15.16
CA ILE A 82 -8.80 -13.18 -15.21
C ILE A 82 -10.07 -12.47 -15.68
N TYR A 83 -10.38 -11.30 -15.08
CA TYR A 83 -11.55 -10.51 -15.44
C TYR A 83 -11.58 -10.14 -16.93
N ARG A 84 -10.44 -9.69 -17.49
CA ARG A 84 -10.31 -9.38 -18.92
C ARG A 84 -10.57 -10.60 -19.80
N ARG A 85 -10.07 -11.77 -19.40
CA ARG A 85 -10.23 -13.02 -20.14
C ARG A 85 -11.69 -13.52 -20.14
N ILE A 86 -12.39 -13.37 -19.03
CA ILE A 86 -13.82 -13.74 -18.94
C ILE A 86 -14.65 -12.75 -19.77
N SER A 87 -14.42 -11.45 -19.59
CA SER A 87 -15.19 -10.41 -20.29
C SER A 87 -15.02 -10.48 -21.81
N SER A 88 -13.85 -10.86 -22.34
CA SER A 88 -13.65 -11.00 -23.78
C SER A 88 -14.43 -12.20 -24.36
N LYS A 89 -14.45 -13.34 -23.66
CA LYS A 89 -15.23 -14.51 -24.07
C LYS A 89 -16.74 -14.24 -24.11
N VAL A 90 -17.26 -13.59 -23.07
CA VAL A 90 -18.69 -13.21 -23.00
C VAL A 90 -19.05 -12.26 -24.15
N ARG A 91 -18.16 -11.32 -24.49
CA ARG A 91 -18.40 -10.38 -25.60
C ARG A 91 -18.43 -11.08 -26.95
N LEU A 92 -17.54 -12.03 -27.18
CA LEU A 92 -17.48 -12.82 -28.43
C LEU A 92 -18.73 -13.68 -28.61
N GLN A 93 -19.18 -14.40 -27.56
CA GLN A 93 -20.43 -15.18 -27.66
C GLN A 93 -21.64 -14.30 -27.99
N LYS A 94 -21.69 -13.08 -27.48
CA LYS A 94 -22.77 -12.13 -27.77
C LYS A 94 -22.75 -11.61 -29.21
N GLN A 95 -21.61 -11.69 -29.91
CA GLN A 95 -21.45 -11.27 -31.30
C GLN A 95 -21.65 -12.41 -32.30
N THR A 96 -21.43 -13.66 -31.91
CA THR A 96 -21.60 -14.85 -32.77
C THR A 96 -22.93 -15.58 -32.57
N GLY A 97 -23.81 -15.07 -31.69
CA GLY A 97 -25.06 -15.70 -31.28
C GLY A 97 -26.30 -14.83 -31.49
N ALA A 98 -26.29 -13.93 -32.49
CA ALA A 98 -27.45 -13.21 -32.98
C ALA A 98 -27.55 -13.39 -34.50
#